data_AF-A0A254SD67-F1
#
_entry.id   AF-A0A254SD67-F1
#
_cell.length_a   1.000
_cell.length_b   1.000
_cell.length_c   1.000
_cell.angle_alpha   90.00
_cell.angle_beta   90.00
_cell.angle_gamma   90.00
#
_symmetry.space_group_name_H-M   'P 1'
#
loop_
_entity.id
_entity.type
_entity.pdbx_description
1 polymer ?
#
loop_
_entity_poly.entity_id
_entity_poly.type
_entity_poly.pdbx_seq_one_letter_code
_entity_poly.pdbx_strand_id
1 'polypeptide(L)'
;MTNSIDWSVGWCYVCTVLLLLLIVTILLLLDYWKRQRLYTLFAGNLGEFIVVLSDKFEFISSLPQFMSDPLFDNLSKDRLFRDILPPKDWARLKLYIDDIDKHPEMPFMFSYKRDDGTMLWFEMRCQHQRLSMDESRYICLIKNISNTVENQHRLDEAETKLKSLLRNTGDFLWKFDFESRQLFLLTPMMDDDYRDVPRSGGVVDIESLMPEDDFKLLERVMNECMMKAGGEAAYDDKGHLLDEQSQLNRLANENARFGTLKIRCWNSEKNLVWYDFRGHLAPDDEDRIVMMGSARRVETSPEIPFLMKSGVEESLINSLFNFPNIGIFWVDRNFTILGCNNAFATDSGFAKTDEVVNQSLKDVISVKYLPYYDSMIKDVFDNGSPKSWKGKFDDSDLICAINVVPMLKSLLKSGYTVSRVLCVYMRISG
;
A
#
# COMPACT_ATOMS: atom_id res chain seq x y z
N MET A 1 -58.11 -46.32 75.82
CA MET A 1 -57.45 -45.07 75.40
C MET A 1 -56.25 -45.45 74.55
N THR A 2 -56.43 -45.48 73.24
CA THR A 2 -55.40 -45.89 72.27
C THR A 2 -55.30 -44.79 71.23
N ASN A 3 -54.22 -44.01 71.29
CA ASN A 3 -53.91 -42.94 70.34
C ASN A 3 -53.65 -43.54 68.97
N SER A 4 -54.59 -43.40 68.03
CA SER A 4 -54.30 -43.61 66.61
C SER A 4 -53.44 -42.43 66.14
N ILE A 5 -52.15 -42.68 65.93
CA ILE A 5 -51.24 -41.71 65.32
C ILE A 5 -51.75 -41.45 63.90
N ASP A 6 -52.11 -40.20 63.60
CA ASP A 6 -52.54 -39.75 62.28
C ASP A 6 -51.39 -39.88 61.26
N TRP A 7 -51.30 -41.05 60.63
CA TRP A 7 -50.36 -41.39 59.58
C TRP A 7 -50.39 -40.41 58.39
N SER A 8 -51.51 -39.70 58.19
CA SER A 8 -51.69 -38.66 57.18
C SER A 8 -50.77 -37.45 57.40
N VAL A 9 -50.52 -37.05 58.66
CA VAL A 9 -49.63 -35.93 58.99
C VAL A 9 -48.17 -36.32 58.74
N GLY A 10 -47.80 -37.58 59.04
CA GLY A 10 -46.48 -38.12 58.75
C GLY A 10 -46.14 -38.14 57.26
N TRP A 11 -47.09 -38.56 56.42
CA TRP A 11 -46.92 -38.53 54.96
C TRP A 11 -46.84 -37.11 54.41
N CYS A 12 -47.59 -36.16 54.97
CA CYS A 12 -47.52 -34.76 54.55
C CYS A 12 -46.13 -34.16 54.85
N TYR A 13 -45.55 -34.48 56.00
CA TYR A 13 -44.19 -34.05 56.37
C TYR A 13 -43.11 -34.67 55.47
N VAL A 14 -43.23 -35.96 55.14
CA VAL A 14 -42.28 -36.63 54.22
C VAL A 14 -42.37 -36.01 52.81
N CYS A 15 -43.56 -35.70 52.33
CA CYS A 15 -43.77 -35.05 51.04
C CYS A 15 -43.18 -33.64 50.98
N THR A 16 -43.29 -32.83 52.05
CA THR A 16 -42.70 -31.48 52.07
C THR A 16 -41.18 -31.52 52.11
N VAL A 17 -40.59 -32.46 52.86
CA VAL A 17 -39.13 -32.66 52.90
C VAL A 17 -38.59 -33.11 51.53
N LEU A 18 -39.29 -34.05 50.87
CA LEU A 18 -38.92 -34.49 49.52
C LEU A 18 -39.03 -33.36 48.48
N LEU A 19 -40.06 -32.51 48.59
CA LEU A 19 -40.24 -31.38 47.70
C LEU A 19 -39.17 -30.30 47.91
N LEU A 20 -38.76 -30.05 49.15
CA LEU A 20 -37.63 -29.16 49.46
C LEU A 20 -36.31 -29.71 48.91
N LEU A 21 -36.03 -31.00 49.08
CA LEU A 21 -34.85 -31.65 48.49
C LEU A 21 -34.85 -31.56 46.96
N LEU A 22 -36.01 -31.73 46.33
CA LEU A 22 -36.17 -31.62 44.88
C LEU A 22 -35.94 -30.18 44.38
N ILE A 23 -36.41 -29.17 45.11
CA ILE A 23 -36.12 -27.77 44.79
C ILE A 23 -34.63 -27.46 44.93
N VAL A 24 -33.98 -27.90 46.02
CA VAL A 24 -32.54 -27.67 46.24
C VAL A 24 -31.72 -28.34 45.14
N THR A 25 -32.06 -29.58 44.76
CA THR A 25 -31.37 -30.29 43.68
C THR A 25 -31.57 -29.61 42.32
N ILE A 26 -32.76 -29.11 42.02
CA ILE A 26 -33.00 -28.32 40.79
C ILE A 26 -32.19 -27.02 40.80
N LEU A 27 -32.12 -26.32 41.93
CA LEU A 27 -31.32 -25.09 42.05
C LEU A 27 -29.82 -25.37 41.85
N LEU A 28 -29.32 -26.46 42.42
CA LEU A 28 -27.93 -26.90 42.21
C LEU A 28 -27.68 -27.29 40.74
N LEU A 29 -28.65 -27.94 40.08
CA LEU A 29 -28.55 -28.29 38.66
C LEU A 29 -28.55 -27.04 37.77
N LEU A 30 -29.39 -26.06 38.06
CA LEU A 30 -29.41 -24.79 37.33
C LEU A 30 -28.12 -24.00 37.51
N ASP A 31 -27.55 -23.97 38.72
CA ASP A 31 -26.25 -23.34 38.95
C ASP A 31 -25.13 -24.10 38.21
N TYR A 32 -25.16 -25.43 38.23
CA TYR A 32 -24.23 -26.26 37.48
C TYR A 32 -24.31 -26.00 35.96
N TRP A 33 -25.51 -25.87 35.40
CA TRP A 33 -25.70 -25.56 33.98
C TRP A 33 -25.22 -24.16 33.61
N LYS A 34 -25.45 -23.14 34.47
CA LYS A 34 -24.90 -21.80 34.26
C LYS A 34 -23.37 -21.81 34.25
N ARG A 35 -22.75 -22.53 35.19
CA ARG A 35 -21.29 -22.72 35.23
C ARG A 35 -20.78 -23.44 33.98
N GLN A 36 -21.43 -24.52 33.54
CA GLN A 36 -21.08 -25.22 32.29
C GLN A 36 -21.18 -24.34 31.05
N ARG A 37 -22.21 -23.49 30.95
CA ARG A 37 -22.36 -22.59 29.81
C ARG A 37 -21.24 -21.54 29.74
N LEU A 38 -20.81 -21.02 30.90
CA LEU A 38 -19.61 -20.19 30.98
C LEU A 38 -18.37 -21.00 30.54
N TYR A 39 -18.21 -22.24 30.99
CA TYR A 39 -17.09 -23.10 30.58
C TYR A 39 -17.03 -23.35 29.07
N THR A 40 -18.15 -23.54 28.40
CA THR A 40 -18.18 -23.73 26.93
C THR A 40 -17.81 -22.47 26.15
N LEU A 41 -18.11 -21.28 26.69
CA LEU A 41 -17.72 -20.00 26.09
C LEU A 41 -16.21 -19.77 26.22
N PHE A 42 -15.60 -20.12 27.35
CA PHE A 42 -14.15 -20.00 27.55
C PHE A 42 -13.35 -21.08 26.81
N ALA A 43 -13.85 -22.32 26.74
CA ALA A 43 -13.18 -23.41 26.01
C ALA A 43 -13.16 -23.22 24.48
N GLY A 44 -14.04 -22.38 23.93
CA GLY A 44 -14.08 -22.08 22.50
C GLY A 44 -12.93 -21.19 22.01
N ASN A 45 -12.30 -20.42 22.89
CA ASN A 45 -11.15 -19.59 22.58
C ASN A 45 -9.87 -20.33 22.97
N LEU A 46 -9.30 -21.07 22.01
CA LEU A 46 -8.01 -21.76 22.12
C LEU A 46 -6.90 -20.76 22.53
N GLY A 47 -6.61 -20.66 23.83
CA GLY A 47 -5.50 -19.87 24.35
C GLY A 47 -5.78 -19.05 25.62
N GLU A 48 -7.00 -19.07 26.19
CA GLU A 48 -7.33 -18.35 27.43
C GLU A 48 -7.58 -19.33 28.59
N PHE A 49 -6.78 -19.22 29.66
CA PHE A 49 -6.97 -20.01 30.88
C PHE A 49 -6.79 -19.16 32.14
N ILE A 50 -7.56 -19.49 33.17
CA ILE A 50 -7.51 -18.90 34.49
C ILE A 50 -6.65 -19.80 35.38
N VAL A 51 -5.76 -19.20 36.15
CA VAL A 51 -4.92 -19.85 37.16
C VAL A 51 -5.18 -19.17 38.49
N VAL A 52 -5.45 -19.95 39.54
CA VAL A 52 -5.55 -19.48 40.91
C VAL A 52 -4.25 -19.80 41.62
N LEU A 53 -3.59 -18.78 42.14
CA LEU A 53 -2.33 -18.89 42.87
C LEU A 53 -2.53 -18.53 44.36
N SER A 54 -1.74 -19.16 45.24
CA SER A 54 -1.66 -18.79 46.66
C SER A 54 -0.85 -17.50 46.86
N ASP A 55 -0.85 -16.98 48.09
CA ASP A 55 0.00 -15.84 48.50
C ASP A 55 1.50 -16.07 48.29
N LYS A 56 1.91 -17.33 48.16
CA LYS A 56 3.30 -17.73 47.87
C LYS A 56 3.53 -18.04 46.39
N PHE A 57 2.56 -17.77 45.52
CA PHE A 57 2.55 -18.12 44.09
C PHE A 57 2.58 -19.64 43.83
N GLU A 58 2.03 -20.41 44.76
CA GLU A 58 1.81 -21.85 44.54
C GLU A 58 0.53 -22.04 43.73
N PHE A 59 0.57 -22.96 42.77
CA PHE A 59 -0.57 -23.28 41.93
C PHE A 59 -1.64 -23.99 42.76
N ILE A 60 -2.83 -23.39 42.90
CA ILE A 60 -3.96 -23.98 43.61
C ILE A 60 -4.89 -24.69 42.64
N SER A 61 -5.29 -24.01 41.57
CA SER A 61 -6.20 -24.55 40.58
C SER A 61 -6.13 -23.78 39.26
N SER A 62 -6.66 -24.38 38.20
CA SER A 62 -6.80 -23.72 36.91
C SER A 62 -8.12 -24.08 36.22
N LEU A 63 -8.55 -23.20 35.32
CA LEU A 63 -9.72 -23.40 34.47
C LEU A 63 -9.37 -22.94 33.03
N PRO A 64 -9.67 -23.71 31.98
CA PRO A 64 -10.23 -25.06 31.99
C PRO A 64 -9.21 -26.12 32.48
N GLN A 65 -9.70 -27.22 33.04
CA GLN A 65 -8.87 -28.33 33.56
C GLN A 65 -8.15 -29.12 32.46
N PHE A 66 -8.55 -28.96 31.20
CA PHE A 66 -7.99 -29.64 30.04
C PHE A 66 -7.64 -28.60 28.98
N MET A 67 -6.38 -28.17 28.97
CA MET A 67 -5.82 -27.34 27.91
C MET A 67 -4.47 -27.91 27.50
N SER A 68 -4.27 -28.11 26.20
CA SER A 68 -2.98 -28.49 25.62
C SER A 68 -2.09 -27.27 25.41
N ASP A 69 -1.92 -26.43 26.44
CA ASP A 69 -1.00 -25.29 26.40
C ASP A 69 0.30 -25.65 27.15
N PRO A 70 1.49 -25.46 26.54
CA PRO A 70 2.77 -25.79 27.15
C PRO A 70 3.05 -25.09 28.49
N LEU A 71 2.45 -23.91 28.72
CA LEU A 71 2.59 -23.20 29.99
C LEU A 71 1.71 -23.82 31.08
N PHE A 72 0.51 -24.28 30.70
CA PHE A 72 -0.40 -25.00 31.59
C PHE A 72 0.16 -26.35 32.02
N ASP A 73 0.74 -27.11 31.09
CA ASP A 73 1.39 -28.41 31.36
C ASP A 73 2.56 -28.30 32.33
N ASN A 74 3.24 -27.15 32.39
CA ASN A 74 4.36 -26.92 33.30
C ASN A 74 3.95 -26.28 34.63
N LEU A 75 2.85 -25.52 34.66
CA LEU A 75 2.24 -25.04 35.92
C LEU A 75 1.59 -26.18 36.73
N SER A 76 0.97 -27.15 36.05
CA SER A 76 0.31 -28.29 36.69
C SER A 76 1.26 -29.33 37.31
N LYS A 77 2.58 -29.21 37.08
CA LYS A 77 3.63 -30.10 37.62
C LYS A 77 4.24 -29.58 38.93
N ASP A 78 3.48 -28.83 39.74
CA ASP A 78 3.90 -28.28 41.05
C ASP A 78 5.19 -27.43 41.01
N ARG A 79 5.48 -26.78 39.87
CA ARG A 79 6.57 -25.79 39.79
C ARG A 79 6.09 -24.43 40.25
N LEU A 80 6.89 -23.77 41.09
CA LEU A 80 6.63 -22.38 41.49
C LEU A 80 6.63 -21.49 40.25
N PHE A 81 5.68 -20.54 40.20
CA PHE A 81 5.57 -19.57 39.09
C PHE A 81 6.89 -18.81 38.83
N ARG A 82 7.69 -18.63 39.88
CA ARG A 82 9.03 -18.03 39.83
C ARG A 82 10.03 -18.80 38.97
N ASP A 83 9.96 -20.12 38.95
CA ASP A 83 10.95 -20.97 38.29
C ASP A 83 10.66 -21.15 36.80
N ILE A 84 9.49 -20.66 36.35
CA ILE A 84 9.02 -20.70 34.96
C ILE A 84 9.38 -19.40 34.22
N LEU A 85 9.45 -18.27 34.94
CA LEU A 85 9.71 -16.96 34.35
C LEU A 85 11.20 -16.61 34.32
N PRO A 86 11.66 -15.90 33.29
CA PRO A 86 12.98 -15.26 33.30
C PRO A 86 13.15 -14.34 34.52
N PRO A 87 14.36 -14.19 35.09
CA PRO A 87 14.60 -13.34 36.28
C PRO A 87 14.16 -11.89 36.10
N LYS A 88 14.26 -11.36 34.87
CA LYS A 88 13.82 -10.02 34.50
C LYS A 88 12.29 -9.88 34.55
N ASP A 89 11.57 -10.86 34.03
CA ASP A 89 10.10 -10.84 33.99
C ASP A 89 9.51 -11.11 35.37
N TRP A 90 10.17 -11.91 36.21
CA TRP A 90 9.80 -12.09 37.62
C TRP A 90 9.88 -10.79 38.44
N ALA A 91 10.95 -10.00 38.25
CA ALA A 91 11.08 -8.71 38.93
C ALA A 91 9.97 -7.73 38.53
N ARG A 92 9.61 -7.71 37.24
CA ARG A 92 8.49 -6.89 36.74
C ARG A 92 7.14 -7.40 37.23
N LEU A 93 6.98 -8.71 37.35
CA LEU A 93 5.76 -9.31 37.87
C LEU A 93 5.53 -8.93 39.34
N LYS A 94 6.57 -8.92 40.18
CA LYS A 94 6.45 -8.46 41.57
C LYS A 94 5.95 -7.03 41.67
N LEU A 95 6.54 -6.13 40.88
CA LEU A 95 6.10 -4.72 40.80
C LEU A 95 4.66 -4.61 40.31
N TYR A 96 4.29 -5.41 39.31
CA TYR A 96 2.91 -5.48 38.81
C TYR A 96 1.95 -5.91 39.92
N ILE A 97 2.30 -6.93 40.71
CA ILE A 97 1.44 -7.46 41.77
C ILE A 97 1.26 -6.49 42.93
N ASP A 98 2.33 -5.80 43.32
CA ASP A 98 2.29 -4.76 44.35
C ASP A 98 1.35 -3.59 43.96
N ASP A 99 1.14 -3.38 42.66
CA ASP A 99 0.26 -2.34 42.09
C ASP A 99 -1.10 -2.86 41.57
N ILE A 100 -1.42 -4.16 41.66
CA ILE A 100 -2.71 -4.75 41.21
C ILE A 100 -3.90 -4.05 41.89
N ASP A 101 -3.79 -3.79 43.20
CA ASP A 101 -4.86 -3.17 43.98
C ASP A 101 -5.16 -1.72 43.51
N LYS A 102 -4.22 -1.07 42.80
CA LYS A 102 -4.38 0.29 42.24
C LYS A 102 -4.86 0.30 40.79
N HIS A 103 -4.49 -0.70 39.99
CA HIS A 103 -4.80 -0.77 38.55
C HIS A 103 -5.24 -2.19 38.13
N PRO A 104 -6.48 -2.59 38.42
CA PRO A 104 -6.97 -3.95 38.14
C PRO A 104 -7.12 -4.28 36.64
N GLU A 105 -7.08 -3.27 35.76
CA GLU A 105 -7.29 -3.44 34.32
C GLU A 105 -6.00 -3.57 33.50
N MET A 106 -4.83 -3.32 34.10
CA MET A 106 -3.57 -3.32 33.35
C MET A 106 -3.12 -4.76 33.07
N PRO A 107 -2.91 -5.15 31.80
CA PRO A 107 -2.38 -6.48 31.49
C PRO A 107 -0.85 -6.52 31.62
N PHE A 108 -0.33 -7.64 32.11
CA PHE A 108 1.09 -7.93 32.20
C PHE A 108 1.51 -8.90 31.08
N MET A 109 2.39 -8.44 30.19
CA MET A 109 2.93 -9.27 29.11
C MET A 109 4.26 -9.91 29.52
N PHE A 110 4.41 -11.20 29.30
CA PHE A 110 5.65 -11.93 29.57
C PHE A 110 5.97 -12.96 28.49
N SER A 111 7.24 -13.31 28.41
CA SER A 111 7.73 -14.34 27.50
C SER A 111 8.04 -15.64 28.26
N TYR A 112 7.67 -16.77 27.67
CA TYR A 112 7.92 -18.10 28.22
C TYR A 112 8.69 -18.92 27.19
N LYS A 113 9.84 -19.45 27.62
CA LYS A 113 10.67 -20.30 26.79
C LYS A 113 10.29 -21.76 27.04
N ARG A 114 9.79 -22.43 26.00
CA ARG A 114 9.52 -23.88 26.02
C ARG A 114 10.83 -24.67 26.11
N ASP A 115 10.74 -25.91 26.59
CA ASP A 115 11.87 -26.86 26.64
C ASP A 115 12.49 -27.09 25.24
N ASP A 116 11.68 -27.02 24.18
CA ASP A 116 12.12 -27.10 22.76
C ASP A 116 12.83 -25.83 22.26
N GLY A 117 12.96 -24.80 23.10
CA GLY A 117 13.64 -23.53 22.78
C GLY A 117 12.76 -22.46 22.13
N THR A 118 11.50 -22.78 21.80
CA THR A 118 10.54 -21.80 21.23
C THR A 118 10.08 -20.80 22.29
N MET A 119 9.95 -19.53 21.88
CA MET A 119 9.47 -18.44 22.74
C MET A 119 7.97 -18.25 22.50
N LEU A 120 7.19 -18.35 23.57
CA LEU A 120 5.75 -18.08 23.57
C LEU A 120 5.49 -16.78 24.34
N TRP A 121 4.50 -16.01 23.89
CA TRP A 121 4.10 -14.76 24.52
C TRP A 121 2.73 -14.90 25.16
N PHE A 122 2.64 -14.44 26.41
CA PHE A 122 1.44 -14.51 27.21
C PHE A 122 1.08 -13.14 27.79
N GLU A 123 -0.22 -12.84 27.77
CA GLU A 123 -0.83 -11.71 28.46
C GLU A 123 -1.50 -12.23 29.73
N MET A 124 -1.14 -11.69 30.89
CA MET A 124 -1.72 -12.05 32.18
C MET A 124 -2.44 -10.87 32.81
N ARG A 125 -3.65 -11.11 33.30
CA ARG A 125 -4.42 -10.17 34.12
C ARG A 125 -4.65 -10.80 35.47
N CYS A 126 -4.22 -10.14 36.53
CA CYS A 126 -4.35 -10.66 37.88
C CYS A 126 -5.37 -9.86 38.68
N GLN A 127 -6.25 -10.57 39.38
CA GLN A 127 -7.14 -10.00 40.38
C GLN A 127 -6.83 -10.61 41.75
N HIS A 128 -6.62 -9.74 42.72
CA HIS A 128 -6.37 -10.15 44.10
C HIS A 128 -7.70 -10.32 44.85
N GLN A 129 -7.94 -11.50 45.41
CA GLN A 129 -9.12 -11.83 46.21
C GLN A 129 -8.72 -12.20 47.64
N ARG A 130 -9.17 -11.42 48.63
CA ARG A 130 -9.00 -11.73 50.06
C ARG A 130 -10.18 -12.60 50.53
N LEU A 131 -9.93 -13.84 50.95
CA LEU A 131 -10.96 -14.77 51.44
C LEU A 131 -11.14 -14.69 52.96
N SER A 132 -10.09 -14.33 53.72
CA SER A 132 -10.11 -14.17 55.18
C SER A 132 -8.98 -13.24 55.65
N MET A 133 -8.88 -12.94 56.95
CA MET A 133 -7.82 -12.08 57.52
C MET A 133 -6.39 -12.59 57.26
N ASP A 134 -6.22 -13.89 56.93
CA ASP A 134 -4.92 -14.56 56.77
C ASP A 134 -4.83 -15.40 55.49
N GLU A 135 -5.83 -15.32 54.59
CA GLU A 135 -5.81 -16.03 53.30
C GLU A 135 -6.20 -15.08 52.16
N SER A 136 -5.23 -14.80 51.28
CA SER A 136 -5.48 -14.19 49.98
C SER A 136 -5.15 -15.17 48.84
N ARG A 137 -5.76 -14.91 47.68
CA ARG A 137 -5.56 -15.68 46.46
C ARG A 137 -5.45 -14.71 45.29
N TYR A 138 -4.60 -15.07 44.33
CA TYR A 138 -4.50 -14.36 43.06
C TYR A 138 -5.22 -15.15 41.98
N ILE A 139 -6.19 -14.52 41.32
CA ILE A 139 -6.86 -15.08 40.15
C ILE A 139 -6.21 -14.46 38.93
N CYS A 140 -5.48 -15.26 38.16
CA CYS A 140 -4.73 -14.84 36.99
C CYS A 140 -5.43 -15.35 35.73
N LEU A 141 -5.95 -14.47 34.88
CA LEU A 141 -6.35 -14.81 33.52
C LEU A 141 -5.13 -14.70 32.61
N ILE A 142 -4.72 -15.79 32.00
CA ILE A 142 -3.58 -15.88 31.08
C ILE A 142 -4.10 -16.15 29.66
N LYS A 143 -3.67 -15.34 28.71
CA LYS A 143 -4.00 -15.43 27.30
C LYS A 143 -2.73 -15.61 26.48
N ASN A 144 -2.71 -16.62 25.61
CA ASN A 144 -1.63 -16.81 24.64
C ASN A 144 -1.77 -15.79 23.49
N ILE A 145 -0.80 -14.88 23.37
CA ILE A 145 -0.75 -13.82 22.35
C ILE A 145 0.36 -14.06 21.32
N SER A 146 0.93 -15.26 21.28
CA SER A 146 2.06 -15.58 20.40
C SER A 146 1.75 -15.28 18.93
N ASN A 147 0.57 -15.67 18.45
CA ASN A 147 0.15 -15.38 17.07
C ASN A 147 0.01 -13.88 16.80
N THR A 148 -0.50 -13.11 17.77
CA THR A 148 -0.67 -11.66 17.63
C THR A 148 0.69 -10.96 17.56
N VAL A 149 1.61 -11.31 18.46
CA VAL A 149 2.97 -10.75 18.48
C VAL A 149 3.73 -11.17 17.23
N GLU A 150 3.63 -12.41 16.80
CA GLU A 150 4.29 -12.90 15.58
C GLU A 150 3.73 -12.22 14.33
N ASN A 151 2.42 -12.04 14.22
CA ASN A 151 1.81 -11.33 13.10
C ASN A 151 2.24 -9.87 13.07
N GLN A 152 2.29 -9.20 14.22
CA GLN A 152 2.77 -7.82 14.31
C GLN A 152 4.24 -7.72 13.90
N HIS A 153 5.09 -8.62 14.38
CA HIS A 153 6.50 -8.67 13.98
C HIS A 153 6.67 -8.92 12.48
N ARG A 154 5.88 -9.84 11.90
CA ARG A 154 5.90 -10.12 10.45
C ARG A 154 5.48 -8.90 9.63
N LEU A 155 4.49 -8.13 10.10
CA LEU A 155 4.09 -6.88 9.46
C LEU A 155 5.21 -5.84 9.54
N ASP A 156 5.81 -5.65 10.71
CA ASP A 156 6.91 -4.71 10.92
C ASP A 156 8.14 -5.07 10.07
N GLU A 157 8.47 -6.37 9.97
CA GLU A 157 9.56 -6.88 9.12
C GLU A 157 9.26 -6.66 7.63
N ALA A 158 8.02 -6.94 7.18
CA ALA A 158 7.62 -6.73 5.81
C ALA A 158 7.65 -5.23 5.43
N GLU A 159 7.16 -4.36 6.32
CA GLU A 159 7.17 -2.90 6.14
C GLU A 159 8.61 -2.38 6.06
N THR A 160 9.48 -2.82 6.98
CA THR A 160 10.90 -2.42 7.01
C THR A 160 11.62 -2.88 5.75
N LYS A 161 11.37 -4.12 5.31
CA LYS A 161 11.95 -4.67 4.09
C LYS A 161 11.47 -3.91 2.85
N LEU A 162 10.18 -3.58 2.77
CA LEU A 162 9.62 -2.81 1.67
C LEU A 162 10.21 -1.40 1.62
N LYS A 163 10.30 -0.70 2.75
CA LYS A 163 10.97 0.62 2.85
C LYS A 163 12.43 0.56 2.39
N SER A 164 13.16 -0.50 2.78
CA SER A 164 14.55 -0.69 2.36
C SER A 164 14.68 -0.94 0.85
N LEU A 165 13.75 -1.69 0.24
CA LEU A 165 13.76 -1.96 -1.19
C LEU A 165 13.50 -0.68 -1.98
N LEU A 166 12.47 0.10 -1.59
CA LEU A 166 12.13 1.37 -2.25
C LEU A 166 13.27 2.40 -2.14
N ARG A 167 13.93 2.47 -0.99
CA ARG A 167 15.13 3.30 -0.79
C ARG A 167 16.26 2.95 -1.74
N ASN A 168 16.49 1.66 -1.98
CA ASN A 168 17.58 1.22 -2.84
C ASN A 168 17.28 1.41 -4.34
N THR A 169 16.00 1.31 -4.75
CA THR A 169 15.63 1.48 -6.17
C THR A 169 15.37 2.94 -6.55
N GLY A 170 15.10 3.82 -5.57
CA GLY A 170 14.66 5.19 -5.84
C GLY A 170 13.22 5.27 -6.37
N ASP A 171 12.47 4.18 -6.24
CA ASP A 171 11.07 4.10 -6.63
C ASP A 171 10.19 4.64 -5.50
N PHE A 172 9.07 5.26 -5.87
CA PHE A 172 8.09 5.72 -4.90
C PHE A 172 6.70 5.18 -5.21
N LEU A 173 5.91 5.02 -4.15
CA LEU A 173 4.51 4.63 -4.23
C LEU A 173 3.64 5.88 -4.19
N TRP A 174 2.62 5.90 -5.03
CA TRP A 174 1.70 7.02 -5.17
C TRP A 174 0.26 6.54 -5.17
N LYS A 175 -0.63 7.41 -4.73
CA LYS A 175 -2.07 7.25 -4.70
C LYS A 175 -2.68 8.54 -5.23
N PHE A 176 -3.67 8.44 -6.10
CA PHE A 176 -4.42 9.58 -6.62
C PHE A 176 -5.89 9.40 -6.31
N ASP A 177 -6.48 10.40 -5.68
CA ASP A 177 -7.91 10.43 -5.40
C ASP A 177 -8.62 11.28 -6.47
N PHE A 178 -9.62 10.68 -7.12
CA PHE A 178 -10.39 11.30 -8.20
C PHE A 178 -11.35 12.38 -7.70
N GLU A 179 -11.84 12.28 -6.45
CA GLU A 179 -12.78 13.25 -5.90
C GLU A 179 -12.07 14.54 -5.48
N SER A 180 -11.01 14.40 -4.69
CA SER A 180 -10.20 15.53 -4.23
C SER A 180 -9.22 16.04 -5.27
N ARG A 181 -8.95 15.26 -6.33
CA ARG A 181 -7.92 15.52 -7.35
C ARG A 181 -6.53 15.76 -6.74
N GLN A 182 -6.24 15.06 -5.65
CA GLN A 182 -4.97 15.15 -4.95
C GLN A 182 -4.11 13.91 -5.19
N LEU A 183 -2.81 14.15 -5.40
CA LEU A 183 -1.81 13.11 -5.44
C LEU A 183 -1.19 12.96 -4.04
N PHE A 184 -1.23 11.74 -3.53
CA PHE A 184 -0.65 11.31 -2.28
C PHE A 184 0.59 10.47 -2.57
N LEU A 185 1.73 10.85 -2.03
CA LEU A 185 2.92 10.01 -2.06
C LEU A 185 2.94 9.18 -0.77
N LEU A 186 2.76 7.86 -0.93
CA LEU A 186 2.76 6.89 0.17
C LEU A 186 4.18 6.64 0.70
N THR A 187 5.18 6.96 -0.11
CA THR A 187 6.60 6.84 0.25
C THR A 187 7.30 8.14 -0.19
N PRO A 188 8.21 8.70 0.62
CA PRO A 188 8.97 9.87 0.21
C PRO A 188 9.77 9.59 -1.07
N MET A 189 9.89 10.60 -1.92
CA MET A 189 10.79 10.53 -3.07
C MET A 189 12.23 10.57 -2.60
N MET A 190 13.09 9.86 -3.32
CA MET A 190 14.52 9.86 -3.09
C MET A 190 15.20 10.83 -4.06
N ASP A 191 16.16 11.59 -3.54
CA ASP A 191 17.05 12.44 -4.33
C ASP A 191 18.12 11.62 -5.06
N ASP A 192 18.94 12.26 -5.90
CA ASP A 192 20.09 11.66 -6.62
C ASP A 192 21.11 11.02 -5.68
N ASP A 193 21.19 11.52 -4.44
CA ASP A 193 22.02 10.99 -3.35
C ASP A 193 21.29 9.90 -2.51
N TYR A 194 20.14 9.40 -2.94
CA TYR A 194 19.26 8.49 -2.19
C TYR A 194 18.83 9.04 -0.82
N ARG A 195 18.68 10.36 -0.72
CA ARG A 195 18.19 11.03 0.50
C ARG A 195 16.70 11.24 0.40
N ASP A 196 15.99 11.04 1.52
CA ASP A 196 14.57 11.37 1.63
C ASP A 196 14.37 12.87 1.32
N VAL A 197 13.60 13.20 0.29
CA VAL A 197 13.23 14.60 0.02
C VAL A 197 12.24 15.04 1.11
N PRO A 198 12.58 16.02 1.97
CA PRO A 198 11.71 16.43 3.07
C PRO A 198 10.37 16.96 2.53
N ARG A 199 9.25 16.55 3.13
CA ARG A 199 7.86 16.89 2.72
C ARG A 199 7.36 16.25 1.42
N SER A 200 8.08 15.29 0.86
CA SER A 200 7.56 14.52 -0.27
C SER A 200 6.54 13.45 0.15
N GLY A 201 6.50 13.02 1.41
CA GLY A 201 5.46 12.09 1.90
C GLY A 201 4.16 12.82 2.26
N GLY A 202 3.02 12.32 1.76
CA GLY A 202 1.69 12.89 2.01
C GLY A 202 1.06 13.55 0.79
N VAL A 203 0.15 14.50 1.01
CA VAL A 203 -0.47 15.30 -0.06
C VAL A 203 0.59 16.20 -0.67
N VAL A 204 0.81 16.08 -1.98
CA VAL A 204 1.76 16.91 -2.71
C VAL A 204 1.02 17.74 -3.74
N ASP A 205 1.36 19.04 -3.81
CA ASP A 205 0.87 19.92 -4.85
C ASP A 205 1.42 19.47 -6.20
N ILE A 206 0.50 19.17 -7.12
CA ILE A 206 0.80 18.59 -8.43
C ILE A 206 1.79 19.45 -9.24
N GLU A 207 1.63 20.78 -9.20
CA GLU A 207 2.48 21.74 -9.91
C GLU A 207 3.93 21.77 -9.37
N SER A 208 4.12 21.35 -8.11
CA SER A 208 5.45 21.25 -7.51
C SER A 208 6.18 19.97 -7.90
N LEU A 209 5.43 18.92 -8.26
CA LEU A 209 5.97 17.59 -8.53
C LEU A 209 6.29 17.38 -10.02
N MET A 210 5.46 17.89 -10.93
CA MET A 210 5.63 17.67 -12.37
C MET A 210 5.16 18.87 -13.19
N PRO A 211 5.63 19.01 -14.45
CA PRO A 211 5.10 20.01 -15.37
C PRO A 211 3.59 19.84 -15.63
N GLU A 212 2.90 20.94 -15.95
CA GLU A 212 1.45 20.93 -16.21
C GLU A 212 1.06 20.04 -17.40
N ASP A 213 1.90 19.99 -18.44
CA ASP A 213 1.69 19.16 -19.63
C ASP A 213 1.73 17.65 -19.28
N ASP A 214 2.69 17.27 -18.44
CA ASP A 214 2.88 15.91 -17.93
C ASP A 214 1.70 15.49 -17.02
N PHE A 215 1.20 16.39 -16.18
CA PHE A 215 0.02 16.11 -15.35
C PHE A 215 -1.25 15.92 -16.19
N LYS A 216 -1.46 16.75 -17.22
CA LYS A 216 -2.60 16.58 -18.14
C LYS A 216 -2.57 15.25 -18.87
N LEU A 217 -1.37 14.76 -19.21
CA LEU A 217 -1.19 13.42 -19.78
C LEU A 217 -1.59 12.35 -18.76
N LEU A 218 -1.11 12.45 -17.52
CA LEU A 218 -1.47 11.52 -16.45
C LEU A 218 -2.99 11.52 -16.20
N GLU A 219 -3.61 12.69 -16.06
CA GLU A 219 -5.04 12.84 -15.83
C GLU A 219 -5.85 12.21 -16.98
N ARG A 220 -5.45 12.41 -18.23
CA ARG A 220 -6.10 11.78 -19.39
C ARG A 220 -6.05 10.26 -19.30
N VAL A 221 -4.87 9.68 -19.04
CA VAL A 221 -4.68 8.23 -18.96
C VAL A 221 -5.45 7.64 -17.78
N MET A 222 -5.47 8.32 -16.63
CA MET A 222 -6.26 7.90 -15.46
C MET A 222 -7.76 7.96 -15.75
N ASN A 223 -8.25 9.02 -16.39
CA ASN A 223 -9.65 9.15 -16.79
C ASN A 223 -10.05 8.09 -17.82
N GLU A 224 -9.19 7.78 -18.80
CA GLU A 224 -9.43 6.69 -19.73
C GLU A 224 -9.50 5.33 -19.03
N CYS A 225 -8.64 5.09 -18.03
CA CYS A 225 -8.66 3.88 -17.22
C CYS A 225 -9.94 3.78 -16.40
N MET A 226 -10.37 4.88 -15.77
CA MET A 226 -11.63 4.97 -15.03
C MET A 226 -12.84 4.76 -15.96
N MET A 227 -12.84 5.33 -17.17
CA MET A 227 -13.91 5.14 -18.13
C MET A 227 -13.98 3.71 -18.67
N LYS A 228 -12.84 3.06 -18.88
CA LYS A 228 -12.79 1.62 -19.26
C LYS A 228 -13.32 0.74 -18.13
N ALA A 229 -12.90 0.99 -16.90
CA ALA A 229 -13.36 0.26 -15.74
C ALA A 229 -14.84 0.52 -15.42
N GLY A 230 -15.30 1.76 -15.53
CA GLY A 230 -16.68 2.18 -15.24
C GLY A 230 -17.68 1.87 -16.36
N GLY A 231 -17.23 1.90 -17.63
CA GLY A 231 -18.05 1.56 -18.80
C GLY A 231 -18.40 0.07 -18.87
N GLU A 232 -17.54 -0.82 -18.34
CA GLU A 232 -17.83 -2.24 -18.14
C GLU A 232 -18.49 -2.55 -16.77
N ALA A 233 -18.54 -1.58 -15.84
CA ALA A 233 -19.06 -1.78 -14.48
C ALA A 233 -20.58 -1.65 -14.36
N ALA A 234 -21.26 -1.01 -15.31
CA ALA A 234 -22.70 -0.74 -15.17
C ALA A 234 -23.60 -1.88 -15.65
N TYR A 235 -23.13 -2.76 -16.55
CA TYR A 235 -23.98 -3.75 -17.22
C TYR A 235 -23.24 -5.04 -17.58
N ASP A 236 -23.88 -6.20 -17.37
CA ASP A 236 -23.42 -7.47 -17.98
C ASP A 236 -23.60 -7.45 -19.52
N ASP A 237 -23.09 -8.47 -20.23
CA ASP A 237 -23.28 -8.65 -21.68
C ASP A 237 -24.76 -8.68 -22.14
N LYS A 238 -25.71 -8.65 -21.19
CA LYS A 238 -27.16 -8.67 -21.38
C LYS A 238 -27.85 -7.39 -20.87
N GLY A 239 -27.13 -6.38 -20.40
CA GLY A 239 -27.71 -5.11 -19.97
C GLY A 239 -28.28 -5.08 -18.54
N HIS A 240 -27.84 -5.97 -17.64
CA HIS A 240 -28.27 -5.95 -16.22
C HIS A 240 -27.26 -5.27 -15.29
N LEU A 241 -27.75 -4.45 -14.35
CA LEU A 241 -26.98 -3.83 -13.26
C LEU A 241 -26.31 -4.91 -12.39
N LEU A 242 -25.00 -4.79 -12.19
CA LEU A 242 -24.17 -5.77 -11.47
C LEU A 242 -24.14 -5.50 -9.96
N ASP A 243 -24.12 -6.58 -9.18
CA ASP A 243 -24.03 -6.62 -7.71
C ASP A 243 -22.69 -6.05 -7.18
N GLU A 244 -22.68 -5.42 -5.99
CA GLU A 244 -21.51 -4.66 -5.45
C GLU A 244 -20.22 -5.52 -5.37
N GLN A 245 -20.33 -6.80 -4.98
CA GLN A 245 -19.20 -7.73 -4.94
C GLN A 245 -18.68 -8.15 -6.32
N SER A 246 -19.53 -8.09 -7.35
CA SER A 246 -19.12 -8.36 -8.74
C SER A 246 -18.41 -7.17 -9.37
N GLN A 247 -18.72 -5.94 -8.91
CA GLN A 247 -18.01 -4.72 -9.30
C GLN A 247 -16.60 -4.68 -8.69
N LEU A 248 -16.43 -5.04 -7.41
CA LEU A 248 -15.11 -5.16 -6.78
C LEU A 248 -14.22 -6.23 -7.43
N ASN A 249 -14.78 -7.40 -7.74
CA ASN A 249 -14.02 -8.48 -8.40
C ASN A 249 -13.63 -8.14 -9.85
N ARG A 250 -14.31 -7.20 -10.52
CA ARG A 250 -13.95 -6.71 -11.86
C ARG A 250 -13.05 -5.47 -11.86
N LEU A 251 -13.00 -4.70 -10.77
CA LEU A 251 -11.93 -3.71 -10.53
C LEU A 251 -10.54 -4.39 -10.36
N ALA A 252 -10.51 -5.70 -10.12
CA ALA A 252 -9.29 -6.51 -10.14
C ALA A 252 -8.86 -7.00 -11.55
N ASN A 253 -9.61 -6.68 -12.63
CA ASN A 253 -9.25 -7.06 -14.01
C ASN A 253 -8.07 -6.24 -14.57
N GLU A 254 -7.45 -6.78 -15.62
CA GLU A 254 -6.39 -6.13 -16.39
C GLU A 254 -6.79 -4.74 -16.95
N ASN A 255 -8.09 -4.50 -17.19
CA ASN A 255 -8.63 -3.22 -17.67
C ASN A 255 -8.58 -2.09 -16.64
N ALA A 256 -8.43 -2.41 -15.35
CA ALA A 256 -8.29 -1.44 -14.26
C ALA A 256 -6.83 -1.00 -14.04
N ARG A 257 -5.90 -1.42 -14.91
CA ARG A 257 -4.49 -1.04 -14.90
C ARG A 257 -4.17 -0.21 -16.14
N PHE A 258 -3.42 0.89 -15.99
CA PHE A 258 -2.72 1.46 -17.15
C PHE A 258 -1.31 0.91 -17.23
N GLY A 259 -0.83 0.70 -18.46
CA GLY A 259 0.52 0.21 -18.74
C GLY A 259 1.60 1.19 -18.30
N THR A 260 2.83 0.98 -18.77
CA THR A 260 3.95 1.89 -18.49
C THR A 260 3.74 3.26 -19.12
N LEU A 261 3.61 4.29 -18.28
CA LEU A 261 3.47 5.69 -18.69
C LEU A 261 4.71 6.47 -18.28
N LYS A 262 5.44 7.01 -19.26
CA LYS A 262 6.66 7.78 -19.00
C LYS A 262 6.30 9.25 -18.77
N ILE A 263 6.61 9.74 -17.57
CA ILE A 263 6.31 11.12 -17.13
C ILE A 263 7.58 11.74 -16.56
N ARG A 264 7.70 13.06 -16.68
CA ARG A 264 8.80 13.82 -16.09
C ARG A 264 8.36 14.40 -14.74
N CYS A 265 9.18 14.22 -13.71
CA CYS A 265 8.98 14.84 -12.40
C CYS A 265 10.19 15.73 -12.05
N TRP A 266 9.92 16.77 -11.27
CA TRP A 266 10.95 17.63 -10.69
C TRP A 266 11.65 16.92 -9.54
N ASN A 267 12.98 16.94 -9.52
CA ASN A 267 13.75 16.54 -8.35
C ASN A 267 13.89 17.71 -7.34
N SER A 268 14.57 17.48 -6.23
CA SER A 268 14.83 18.49 -5.18
C SER A 268 15.54 19.75 -5.72
N GLU A 269 16.38 19.59 -6.74
CA GLU A 269 17.14 20.63 -7.42
C GLU A 269 16.38 21.30 -8.57
N LYS A 270 15.10 20.95 -8.79
CA LYS A 270 14.28 21.39 -9.94
C LYS A 270 14.84 20.98 -11.31
N ASN A 271 15.56 19.87 -11.36
CA ASN A 271 15.88 19.17 -12.60
C ASN A 271 14.74 18.20 -12.96
N LEU A 272 14.50 18.03 -14.27
CA LEU A 272 13.52 17.07 -14.76
C LEU A 272 14.13 15.67 -14.87
N VAL A 273 13.43 14.68 -14.33
CA VAL A 273 13.84 13.28 -14.32
C VAL A 273 12.68 12.41 -14.84
N TRP A 274 13.02 11.38 -15.63
CA TRP A 274 12.03 10.43 -16.15
C TRP A 274 11.64 9.39 -15.11
N TYR A 275 10.32 9.19 -14.98
CA TYR A 275 9.71 8.13 -14.19
C TYR A 275 8.76 7.30 -15.05
N ASP A 276 8.81 5.99 -14.86
CA ASP A 276 7.85 5.01 -15.41
C ASP A 276 6.74 4.82 -14.38
N PHE A 277 5.61 5.46 -14.61
CA PHE A 277 4.40 5.33 -13.81
C PHE A 277 3.62 4.09 -14.22
N ARG A 278 3.23 3.31 -13.22
CA ARG A 278 2.29 2.19 -13.35
C ARG A 278 1.25 2.34 -12.27
N GLY A 279 -0.01 2.14 -12.62
CA GLY A 279 -1.10 2.28 -11.67
C GLY A 279 -2.24 1.32 -11.95
N HIS A 280 -3.02 1.05 -10.91
CA HIS A 280 -4.27 0.32 -10.98
C HIS A 280 -5.32 0.94 -10.05
N LEU A 281 -6.59 0.77 -10.41
CA LEU A 281 -7.72 1.20 -9.58
C LEU A 281 -7.88 0.23 -8.41
N ALA A 282 -7.97 0.79 -7.21
CA ALA A 282 -8.23 0.05 -5.98
C ALA A 282 -9.20 0.84 -5.10
N PRO A 283 -10.09 0.17 -4.35
CA PRO A 283 -10.83 0.84 -3.29
C PRO A 283 -9.89 1.21 -2.13
N ASP A 284 -10.11 2.39 -1.56
CA ASP A 284 -9.46 2.88 -0.35
C ASP A 284 -10.13 2.31 0.91
N ASP A 285 -9.54 2.54 2.09
CA ASP A 285 -10.13 2.12 3.40
C ASP A 285 -11.52 2.73 3.65
N GLU A 286 -11.87 3.82 2.96
CA GLU A 286 -13.17 4.50 2.99
C GLU A 286 -14.09 4.09 1.81
N ASP A 287 -13.82 2.97 1.12
CA ASP A 287 -14.54 2.48 -0.07
C ASP A 287 -14.55 3.46 -1.27
N ARG A 288 -13.71 4.49 -1.26
CA ARG A 288 -13.51 5.40 -2.39
C ARG A 288 -12.64 4.74 -3.45
N ILE A 289 -12.99 4.92 -4.73
CA ILE A 289 -12.15 4.47 -5.83
C ILE A 289 -10.95 5.40 -5.94
N VAL A 290 -9.76 4.85 -5.74
CA VAL A 290 -8.50 5.58 -5.85
C VAL A 290 -7.57 4.87 -6.83
N MET A 291 -6.69 5.64 -7.47
CA MET A 291 -5.66 5.07 -8.32
C MET A 291 -4.39 4.87 -7.50
N MET A 292 -3.88 3.65 -7.40
CA MET A 292 -2.66 3.35 -6.67
C MET A 292 -1.61 2.74 -7.57
N GLY A 293 -0.35 3.12 -7.36
CA GLY A 293 0.71 2.76 -8.28
C GLY A 293 2.12 2.88 -7.72
N SER A 294 3.06 2.44 -8.54
CA SER A 294 4.47 2.69 -8.36
C SER A 294 4.99 3.58 -9.48
N ALA A 295 5.94 4.43 -9.15
CA ALA A 295 6.69 5.22 -10.10
C ALA A 295 8.15 4.80 -10.00
N ARG A 296 8.66 4.20 -11.08
CA ARG A 296 10.03 3.74 -11.15
C ARG A 296 10.91 4.77 -11.81
N ARG A 297 12.03 5.12 -11.18
CA ARG A 297 12.98 6.03 -11.81
C ARG A 297 13.62 5.36 -13.03
N VAL A 298 13.59 6.02 -14.18
CA VAL A 298 14.24 5.54 -15.40
C VAL A 298 15.63 6.16 -15.46
N GLU A 299 16.64 5.41 -15.03
CA GLU A 299 18.02 5.71 -15.42
C GLU A 299 18.11 5.55 -16.94
N THR A 300 18.63 6.58 -17.62
CA THR A 300 18.71 6.67 -19.08
C THR A 300 19.20 5.36 -19.71
N SER A 301 18.26 4.55 -20.20
CA SER A 301 18.53 3.32 -20.92
C SER A 301 17.70 3.32 -22.21
N PRO A 302 18.30 2.94 -23.36
CA PRO A 302 17.74 3.25 -24.67
C PRO A 302 16.72 2.20 -25.10
N GLU A 303 15.53 2.66 -25.45
CA GLU A 303 14.66 1.95 -26.39
C GLU A 303 14.35 2.90 -27.55
N ILE A 304 15.27 2.97 -28.51
CA ILE A 304 15.01 3.57 -29.82
C ILE A 304 15.23 2.46 -30.85
N PRO A 305 14.15 1.83 -31.35
CA PRO A 305 14.27 0.65 -32.19
C PRO A 305 14.87 0.86 -33.59
N PHE A 306 15.37 2.05 -33.98
CA PHE A 306 15.51 2.34 -35.41
C PHE A 306 16.79 3.03 -35.94
N LEU A 307 17.78 3.45 -35.14
CA LEU A 307 18.95 4.15 -35.71
C LEU A 307 20.28 3.37 -35.61
N MET A 308 20.58 2.71 -36.74
CA MET A 308 21.88 2.45 -37.38
C MET A 308 23.02 1.82 -36.57
N LYS A 309 23.55 0.70 -37.11
CA LYS A 309 24.78 0.02 -36.68
C LYS A 309 26.03 0.91 -36.91
N SER A 310 26.61 1.50 -35.86
CA SER A 310 28.06 1.51 -35.52
C SER A 310 28.44 2.50 -34.38
N GLY A 311 29.07 2.02 -33.31
CA GLY A 311 30.14 2.74 -32.55
C GLY A 311 29.75 3.67 -31.39
N VAL A 312 30.76 4.21 -30.69
CA VAL A 312 30.69 5.10 -29.49
C VAL A 312 29.82 6.36 -29.68
N GLU A 313 29.55 6.77 -30.93
CA GLU A 313 28.60 7.83 -31.26
C GLU A 313 27.13 7.44 -30.95
N GLU A 314 26.80 6.14 -30.93
CA GLU A 314 25.47 5.63 -30.58
C GLU A 314 25.06 5.94 -29.13
N SER A 315 25.98 5.85 -28.17
CA SER A 315 25.66 6.11 -26.77
C SER A 315 25.33 7.58 -26.54
N LEU A 316 26.09 8.49 -27.15
CA LEU A 316 25.86 9.93 -27.06
C LEU A 316 24.55 10.35 -27.75
N ILE A 317 24.26 9.79 -28.93
CA ILE A 317 23.02 10.05 -29.66
C ILE A 317 21.83 9.52 -28.86
N ASN A 318 21.92 8.30 -28.31
CA ASN A 318 20.87 7.74 -27.46
C ASN A 318 20.66 8.56 -26.17
N SER A 319 21.73 9.05 -25.55
CA SER A 319 21.62 10.00 -24.44
C SER A 319 20.91 11.29 -24.85
N LEU A 320 21.20 11.82 -26.05
CA LEU A 320 20.54 13.02 -26.57
C LEU A 320 19.03 12.84 -26.73
N PHE A 321 18.58 11.71 -27.27
CA PHE A 321 17.16 11.41 -27.43
C PHE A 321 16.42 11.21 -26.11
N ASN A 322 17.12 10.88 -25.03
CA ASN A 322 16.53 10.64 -23.71
C ASN A 322 16.45 11.90 -22.83
N PHE A 323 16.97 13.05 -23.27
CA PHE A 323 16.87 14.27 -22.46
C PHE A 323 15.39 14.69 -22.28
N PRO A 324 14.93 14.91 -21.05
CA PRO A 324 13.53 15.24 -20.77
C PRO A 324 13.10 16.61 -21.33
N ASN A 325 14.07 17.51 -21.54
CA ASN A 325 13.82 18.90 -21.94
C ASN A 325 14.09 19.17 -23.42
N ILE A 326 14.48 18.13 -24.18
CA ILE A 326 14.82 18.26 -25.60
C ILE A 326 13.84 17.39 -26.38
N GLY A 327 12.90 18.03 -27.06
CA GLY A 327 12.00 17.34 -27.98
C GLY A 327 12.67 17.18 -29.34
N ILE A 328 12.64 15.96 -29.88
CA ILE A 328 13.24 15.63 -31.17
C ILE A 328 12.19 14.89 -32.00
N PHE A 329 11.98 15.34 -33.22
CA PHE A 329 11.14 14.67 -34.21
C PHE A 329 11.65 14.91 -35.62
N TRP A 330 11.29 14.06 -36.57
CA TRP A 330 11.62 14.29 -37.97
C TRP A 330 10.42 14.05 -38.88
N VAL A 331 10.35 14.85 -39.94
CA VAL A 331 9.22 14.89 -40.88
C VAL A 331 9.66 14.68 -42.32
N ASP A 332 8.75 14.21 -43.15
CA ASP A 332 8.88 14.22 -44.61
C ASP A 332 8.39 15.54 -45.24
N ARG A 333 8.46 15.64 -46.57
CA ARG A 333 7.98 16.81 -47.33
C ARG A 333 6.47 17.06 -47.20
N ASN A 334 5.70 16.05 -46.81
CA ASN A 334 4.27 16.15 -46.61
C ASN A 334 3.91 16.54 -45.17
N PHE A 335 4.90 16.91 -44.35
CA PHE A 335 4.74 17.21 -42.93
C PHE A 335 4.19 16.01 -42.15
N THR A 336 4.51 14.79 -42.60
CA THR A 336 4.19 13.55 -41.88
C THR A 336 5.34 13.24 -40.93
N ILE A 337 5.02 12.98 -39.66
CA ILE A 337 6.02 12.63 -38.65
C ILE A 337 6.47 11.19 -38.88
N LEU A 338 7.76 11.02 -39.15
CA LEU A 338 8.36 9.70 -39.40
C LEU A 338 8.94 9.08 -38.11
N GLY A 339 9.09 9.87 -37.06
CA GLY A 339 9.52 9.41 -35.74
C GLY A 339 9.87 10.57 -34.81
N CYS A 340 9.93 10.26 -33.52
CA CYS A 340 10.18 11.22 -32.45
C CYS A 340 10.73 10.56 -31.20
N ASN A 341 11.17 11.36 -30.23
CA ASN A 341 11.54 10.91 -28.90
C ASN A 341 10.40 11.05 -27.89
N ASN A 342 10.59 10.46 -26.70
CA ASN A 342 9.59 10.50 -25.62
C ASN A 342 9.24 11.93 -25.22
N ALA A 343 10.23 12.84 -25.14
CA ALA A 343 9.97 14.23 -24.78
C ALA A 343 9.00 14.92 -25.74
N PHE A 344 9.12 14.70 -27.06
CA PHE A 344 8.17 15.26 -28.02
C PHE A 344 6.78 14.61 -27.91
N ALA A 345 6.72 13.28 -27.77
CA ALA A 345 5.43 12.59 -27.63
C ALA A 345 4.67 13.09 -26.39
N THR A 346 5.35 13.17 -25.24
CA THR A 346 4.79 13.69 -23.97
C THR A 346 4.36 15.15 -24.10
N ASP A 347 5.19 16.02 -24.68
CA ASP A 347 4.86 17.44 -24.91
C ASP A 347 3.64 17.64 -25.83
N SER A 348 3.43 16.71 -26.76
CA SER A 348 2.26 16.67 -27.64
C SER A 348 1.06 15.94 -27.02
N GLY A 349 1.19 15.42 -25.80
CA GLY A 349 0.13 14.75 -25.06
C GLY A 349 -0.14 13.31 -25.49
N PHE A 350 0.86 12.61 -26.04
CA PHE A 350 0.80 11.18 -26.37
C PHE A 350 1.60 10.35 -25.36
N ALA A 351 1.09 9.16 -25.01
CA ALA A 351 1.75 8.28 -24.05
C ALA A 351 2.90 7.48 -24.67
N LYS A 352 2.83 7.24 -25.99
CA LYS A 352 3.81 6.45 -26.74
C LYS A 352 4.23 7.15 -28.02
N THR A 353 5.49 7.00 -28.39
CA THR A 353 6.03 7.54 -29.65
C THR A 353 5.33 6.97 -30.88
N ASP A 354 4.94 5.69 -30.82
CA ASP A 354 4.30 4.97 -31.94
C ASP A 354 2.95 5.56 -32.32
N GLU A 355 2.26 6.21 -31.37
CA GLU A 355 0.98 6.89 -31.63
C GLU A 355 1.19 8.16 -32.48
N VAL A 356 2.37 8.78 -32.40
CA VAL A 356 2.71 10.02 -33.09
C VAL A 356 3.22 9.75 -34.51
N VAL A 357 3.84 8.60 -34.74
CA VAL A 357 4.39 8.23 -36.04
C VAL A 357 3.27 8.10 -37.08
N ASN A 358 3.51 8.60 -38.28
CA ASN A 358 2.57 8.70 -39.40
C ASN A 358 1.43 9.71 -39.21
N GLN A 359 1.41 10.49 -38.13
CA GLN A 359 0.49 11.62 -38.01
C GLN A 359 0.99 12.85 -38.77
N SER A 360 0.07 13.74 -39.14
CA SER A 360 0.41 15.04 -39.72
C SER A 360 0.86 16.00 -38.62
N LEU A 361 1.89 16.80 -38.90
CA LEU A 361 2.44 17.77 -37.95
C LEU A 361 1.38 18.72 -37.37
N LYS A 362 0.41 19.11 -38.19
CA LYS A 362 -0.70 20.01 -37.80
C LYS A 362 -1.67 19.39 -36.79
N ASP A 363 -1.75 18.06 -36.74
CA ASP A 363 -2.66 17.33 -35.86
C ASP A 363 -1.99 17.05 -34.49
N VAL A 364 -0.65 17.10 -34.44
CA VAL A 364 0.18 16.77 -33.26
C VAL A 364 0.69 18.02 -32.53
N ILE A 365 1.03 19.07 -33.27
CA ILE A 365 1.53 20.33 -32.68
C ILE A 365 0.37 21.30 -32.47
N SER A 366 0.39 21.98 -31.32
CA SER A 366 -0.57 23.05 -31.03
C SER A 366 -0.64 24.06 -32.17
N VAL A 367 -1.87 24.44 -32.54
CA VAL A 367 -2.18 25.43 -33.59
C VAL A 367 -1.39 26.73 -33.42
N LYS A 368 -1.07 27.07 -32.17
CA LYS A 368 -0.30 28.25 -31.79
C LYS A 368 1.16 28.19 -32.26
N TYR A 369 1.78 27.02 -32.23
CA TYR A 369 3.20 26.85 -32.59
C TYR A 369 3.38 26.46 -34.05
N LEU A 370 2.35 25.89 -34.67
CA LEU A 370 2.37 25.38 -36.04
C LEU A 370 2.96 26.38 -37.07
N PRO A 371 2.62 27.69 -37.08
CA PRO A 371 3.14 28.62 -38.09
C PRO A 371 4.67 28.76 -38.07
N TYR A 372 5.28 28.68 -36.89
CA TYR A 372 6.73 28.79 -36.72
C TYR A 372 7.44 27.55 -37.25
N TYR A 373 6.92 26.36 -36.92
CA TYR A 373 7.43 25.10 -37.47
C TYR A 373 7.24 25.04 -39.00
N ASP A 374 6.06 25.38 -39.50
CA ASP A 374 5.73 25.37 -40.92
C ASP A 374 6.70 26.25 -41.73
N SER A 375 6.92 27.49 -41.30
CA SER A 375 7.80 28.42 -42.01
C SER A 375 9.24 27.93 -42.04
N MET A 376 9.76 27.42 -40.92
CA MET A 376 11.15 26.96 -40.86
C MET A 376 11.36 25.67 -41.65
N ILE A 377 10.44 24.71 -41.52
CA ILE A 377 10.55 23.41 -42.21
C ILE A 377 10.45 23.60 -43.72
N LYS A 378 9.52 24.44 -44.21
CA LYS A 378 9.42 24.78 -45.65
C LYS A 378 10.74 25.37 -46.16
N ASP A 379 11.27 26.36 -45.46
CA ASP A 379 12.51 27.03 -45.86
C ASP A 379 13.71 26.07 -45.91
N VAL A 380 13.78 25.12 -44.97
CA VAL A 380 14.84 24.10 -44.94
C VAL A 380 14.68 23.08 -46.07
N PHE A 381 13.45 22.71 -46.44
CA PHE A 381 13.20 21.84 -47.60
C PHE A 381 13.58 22.50 -48.92
N ASP A 382 13.33 23.81 -49.04
CA ASP A 382 13.56 24.58 -50.26
C ASP A 382 15.03 24.98 -50.41
N ASN A 383 15.66 25.50 -49.34
CA ASN A 383 17.03 26.03 -49.38
C ASN A 383 18.10 25.03 -48.97
N GLY A 384 17.72 23.91 -48.33
CA GLY A 384 18.65 22.89 -47.84
C GLY A 384 19.65 23.37 -46.80
N SER A 385 19.39 24.52 -46.17
CA SER A 385 20.24 25.15 -45.16
C SER A 385 19.57 25.05 -43.80
N PRO A 386 20.30 24.73 -42.71
CA PRO A 386 19.72 24.63 -41.38
C PRO A 386 19.18 25.99 -40.92
N LYS A 387 18.09 25.96 -40.16
CA LYS A 387 17.47 27.14 -39.55
C LYS A 387 17.35 26.98 -38.05
N SER A 388 17.55 28.10 -37.37
CA SER A 388 17.43 28.22 -35.93
C SER A 388 16.51 29.38 -35.60
N TRP A 389 15.62 29.16 -34.64
CA TRP A 389 14.75 30.17 -34.09
C TRP A 389 14.82 30.11 -32.56
N LYS A 390 14.83 31.28 -31.93
CA LYS A 390 14.78 31.40 -30.47
C LYS A 390 13.80 32.51 -30.13
N GLY A 391 12.81 32.22 -29.31
CA GLY A 391 11.81 33.19 -28.93
C GLY A 391 10.91 32.70 -27.81
N LYS A 392 10.11 33.62 -27.26
CA LYS A 392 9.03 33.27 -26.35
C LYS A 392 7.79 32.96 -27.17
N PHE A 393 7.04 31.96 -26.73
CA PHE A 393 5.83 31.52 -27.41
C PHE A 393 4.57 32.21 -26.90
N ASP A 394 4.65 33.16 -25.95
CA ASP A 394 3.61 34.13 -25.50
C ASP A 394 4.20 34.92 -24.31
N ASP A 395 3.35 35.53 -23.45
CA ASP A 395 3.69 36.01 -22.09
C ASP A 395 4.20 34.92 -21.12
N SER A 396 4.43 33.69 -21.59
CA SER A 396 5.08 32.68 -20.77
C SER A 396 6.56 32.99 -20.56
N ASP A 397 7.08 32.65 -19.38
CA ASP A 397 8.51 32.79 -19.06
C ASP A 397 9.39 31.73 -19.73
N LEU A 398 8.82 30.89 -20.59
CA LEU A 398 9.53 29.84 -21.29
C LEU A 398 10.07 30.35 -22.63
N ILE A 399 11.40 30.41 -22.74
CA ILE A 399 12.08 30.66 -24.00
C ILE A 399 12.22 29.33 -24.72
N CYS A 400 11.69 29.23 -25.94
CA CYS A 400 11.89 28.05 -26.78
C CYS A 400 12.98 28.32 -27.83
N ALA A 401 13.89 27.36 -27.97
CA ALA A 401 14.86 27.34 -29.07
C ALA A 401 14.55 26.15 -29.96
N ILE A 402 14.35 26.40 -31.25
CA ILE A 402 14.03 25.40 -32.27
C ILE A 402 15.15 25.42 -33.31
N ASN A 403 15.67 24.24 -33.63
CA ASN A 403 16.64 24.00 -34.68
C ASN A 403 16.05 23.00 -35.67
N VAL A 404 16.15 23.34 -36.95
CA VAL A 404 15.61 22.57 -38.06
C VAL A 404 16.75 22.28 -39.02
N VAL A 405 17.08 21.00 -39.20
CA VAL A 405 18.27 20.54 -39.93
C VAL A 405 17.86 19.55 -41.03
N PRO A 406 18.34 19.72 -42.27
CA PRO A 406 18.01 18.80 -43.35
C PRO A 406 18.66 17.42 -43.13
N MET A 407 17.87 16.35 -43.26
CA MET A 407 18.30 14.96 -43.22
C MET A 407 18.26 14.35 -44.62
N LEU A 408 19.31 13.61 -44.98
CA LEU A 408 19.50 12.94 -46.28
C LEU A 408 19.46 13.89 -47.50
N LYS A 409 20.64 14.16 -48.05
CA LYS A 409 20.84 14.73 -49.38
C LYS A 409 20.80 13.59 -50.40
N SER A 410 19.67 13.40 -51.09
CA SER A 410 19.65 12.50 -52.26
C SER A 410 20.22 13.24 -53.46
N LEU A 411 21.24 12.64 -54.10
CA LEU A 411 21.92 13.20 -55.26
C LEU A 411 21.13 12.77 -56.51
N LEU A 412 20.18 13.61 -56.92
CA LEU A 412 19.51 13.46 -58.22
C LEU A 412 20.27 14.28 -59.28
N LYS A 413 20.17 13.86 -60.55
CA LYS A 413 20.84 14.51 -61.70
C LYS A 413 20.54 16.01 -61.87
N SER A 414 19.57 16.56 -61.13
CA SER A 414 19.13 17.96 -61.14
C SER A 414 19.51 18.76 -59.88
N GLY A 415 20.29 18.20 -58.94
CA GLY A 415 20.68 18.87 -57.69
C GLY A 415 20.31 18.07 -56.43
N TYR A 416 20.69 18.61 -55.26
CA TYR A 416 20.37 18.02 -53.95
C TYR A 416 18.90 18.26 -53.62
N THR A 417 18.13 17.19 -53.38
CA THR A 417 16.79 17.31 -52.79
C THR A 417 16.81 16.83 -51.35
N VAL A 418 16.37 17.69 -50.43
CA VAL A 418 16.15 17.31 -49.02
C VAL A 418 14.87 16.48 -48.96
N SER A 419 14.98 15.25 -48.47
CA SER A 419 13.83 14.33 -48.36
C SER A 419 13.19 14.35 -46.98
N ARG A 420 13.98 14.64 -45.94
CA ARG A 420 13.57 14.65 -44.54
C ARG A 420 14.19 15.82 -43.80
N VAL A 421 13.57 16.22 -42.70
CA VAL A 421 14.07 17.30 -41.85
C VAL A 421 13.99 16.85 -40.40
N LEU A 422 15.09 17.03 -39.66
CA LEU A 422 15.16 16.84 -38.21
C LEU A 422 14.81 18.16 -37.53
N CYS A 423 13.87 18.10 -36.60
CA CYS A 423 13.52 19.21 -35.74
C CYS A 423 13.93 18.87 -34.31
N VAL A 424 14.68 19.77 -33.70
CA VAL A 424 15.09 19.71 -32.30
C VAL A 424 14.59 20.98 -31.64
N TYR A 425 13.85 20.87 -30.55
CA TYR A 425 13.48 22.02 -29.76
C TYR A 425 13.75 21.79 -28.28
N MET A 426 14.00 22.88 -27.57
CA MET A 426 14.19 22.88 -26.13
C MET A 426 13.40 24.02 -25.51
N ARG A 427 12.77 23.75 -24.38
CA ARG A 427 12.13 24.76 -23.54
C ARG A 427 13.11 25.13 -22.43
N ILE A 428 13.47 26.40 -22.37
CA ILE A 428 14.38 26.95 -21.36
C ILE A 428 13.51 27.80 -20.42
N SER A 429 13.48 27.43 -19.14
CA SER A 429 12.97 28.31 -18.09
C SER A 429 13.85 29.56 -18.03
N GLY A 430 13.26 30.73 -18.27
CA GLY A 430 13.92 32.03 -18.19
C GLY A 430 14.35 32.40 -16.78
#